data_AF-T1BMM9-F1
#
_entry.id   AF-T1BMM9-F1
#
_cell.length_a   1.000
_cell.length_b   1.000
_cell.length_c   1.000
_cell.angle_alpha   90.00
_cell.angle_beta   90.00
_cell.angle_gamma   90.00
#
_symmetry.space_group_name_H-M   'P 1'
#
loop_
_entity.id
_entity.type
_entity.pdbx_description
1 polymer ?
#
loop_
_entity_poly.entity_id
_entity_poly.type
_entity_poly.pdbx_seq_one_letter_code
_entity_poly.pdbx_strand_id
1 'polypeptide(L)'
;MRVEWYAGGGGGVMKAVFWYVCLTALWSAAVWAAKPPARPVWPDASNRLLAVPTRRDRVGQVVAPVMIDGKGPFRFLVDTGADGSVVSPALVHALKLAPVQATDERVEGTTGTQRLPWVPIESLRIGHIVKHGLRLPVSASPVLQGLDGILGMAGFGAVRVVVDFYHNRVIIGRSRPRSLRDFGFLDIPARRTPGGLLMIPAHVGDIEVTAVIDTGSEGTLGNDALRQALLHAAAKKASKAKIYGVTRQVSKGGVAASPTIYLGPVAIRNLVIVYAQ
;
A
#
# COMPACT_ATOMS: atom_id res chain seq x y z
N MET A 1 -18.69 -11.96 8.72
CA MET A 1 -19.68 -13.05 8.84
C MET A 1 -19.58 -13.62 10.25
N ARG A 2 -20.74 -13.62 10.94
CA ARG A 2 -21.19 -14.16 12.26
C ARG A 2 -20.37 -13.89 13.55
N VAL A 3 -21.12 -13.46 14.57
CA VAL A 3 -20.78 -13.03 15.95
C VAL A 3 -21.46 -13.98 16.95
N GLU A 4 -20.92 -14.08 18.18
CA GLU A 4 -21.56 -14.16 19.54
C GLU A 4 -20.55 -14.83 20.53
N TRP A 5 -20.35 -14.45 21.81
CA TRP A 5 -21.28 -14.05 22.89
C TRP A 5 -20.69 -13.02 23.91
N TYR A 6 -21.54 -12.68 24.89
CA TYR A 6 -21.61 -11.52 25.80
C TYR A 6 -21.17 -11.79 27.26
N ALA A 7 -20.65 -10.78 27.96
CA ALA A 7 -20.78 -10.41 29.40
C ALA A 7 -19.56 -9.53 29.80
N GLY A 8 -19.63 -8.40 30.51
CA GLY A 8 -20.68 -7.57 31.08
C GLY A 8 -20.01 -6.44 31.90
N GLY A 9 -20.63 -5.26 31.95
CA GLY A 9 -20.44 -4.26 33.01
C GLY A 9 -19.30 -3.23 32.88
N GLY A 10 -19.67 -1.94 32.88
CA GLY A 10 -18.82 -0.86 33.38
C GLY A 10 -18.55 0.26 32.38
N GLY A 11 -19.15 1.43 32.61
CA GLY A 11 -19.16 2.57 31.69
C GLY A 11 -17.81 3.25 31.44
N GLY A 12 -17.78 4.04 30.36
CA GLY A 12 -16.68 4.94 30.05
C GLY A 12 -16.64 5.30 28.57
N VAL A 13 -17.08 6.50 28.21
CA VAL A 13 -17.07 7.02 26.83
C VAL A 13 -15.63 7.19 26.35
N MET A 14 -15.15 6.25 25.50
CA MET A 14 -13.88 6.36 24.79
C MET A 14 -14.08 7.05 23.43
N LYS A 15 -13.41 8.19 23.22
CA LYS A 15 -13.24 8.79 21.90
C LYS A 15 -12.22 7.94 21.12
N ALA A 16 -12.70 7.19 20.14
CA ALA A 16 -11.86 6.39 19.25
C ALA A 16 -11.23 7.27 18.16
N VAL A 17 -9.89 7.35 18.15
CA VAL A 17 -9.11 7.92 17.03
C VAL A 17 -8.45 6.74 16.32
N PHE A 18 -8.86 6.49 15.07
CA PHE A 18 -8.38 5.39 14.23
C PHE A 18 -7.12 5.83 13.44
N TRP A 19 -6.06 5.01 13.42
CA TRP A 19 -4.73 5.36 12.88
C TRP A 19 -4.30 4.43 11.73
N TYR A 20 -3.78 5.00 10.65
CA TYR A 20 -3.30 4.29 9.45
C TYR A 20 -1.75 4.35 9.32
N VAL A 21 -1.06 3.28 8.88
CA VAL A 21 0.44 3.19 8.74
C VAL A 21 0.87 2.49 7.44
N CYS A 22 1.16 3.18 6.35
CA CYS A 22 1.55 2.61 5.05
C CYS A 22 2.92 1.89 5.02
N LEU A 23 3.01 0.65 4.51
CA LEU A 23 4.22 -0.22 4.47
C LEU A 23 4.88 -0.35 3.08
N THR A 24 6.21 -0.14 3.00
CA THR A 24 7.09 -0.62 1.90
C THR A 24 8.51 -0.94 2.39
N ALA A 25 9.19 -1.92 1.75
CA ALA A 25 10.49 -2.47 2.16
C ALA A 25 11.52 -2.60 1.02
N LEU A 26 12.80 -2.33 1.32
CA LEU A 26 13.98 -2.76 0.52
C LEU A 26 15.20 -2.99 1.43
N TRP A 27 15.89 -4.12 1.24
CA TRP A 27 17.30 -4.28 1.63
C TRP A 27 18.06 -5.20 0.67
N SER A 28 19.32 -4.85 0.44
CA SER A 28 20.32 -5.66 -0.27
C SER A 28 20.92 -6.66 0.70
N ALA A 29 20.62 -7.95 0.55
CA ALA A 29 21.37 -9.02 1.22
C ALA A 29 22.17 -9.78 0.16
N ALA A 30 23.46 -10.01 0.44
CA ALA A 30 24.26 -10.97 -0.32
C ALA A 30 23.62 -12.35 -0.19
N VAL A 31 23.23 -12.93 -1.32
CA VAL A 31 22.58 -14.24 -1.41
C VAL A 31 23.68 -15.29 -1.54
N TRP A 32 23.89 -16.09 -0.49
CA TRP A 32 24.36 -17.47 -0.70
C TRP A 32 23.30 -18.17 -1.53
N ALA A 33 23.70 -18.79 -2.64
CA ALA A 33 22.81 -19.38 -3.65
C ALA A 33 21.95 -20.51 -3.07
N ALA A 34 20.88 -20.14 -2.38
CA ALA A 34 19.74 -21.01 -2.16
C ALA A 34 19.11 -21.29 -3.52
N LYS A 35 18.88 -22.57 -3.80
CA LYS A 35 18.14 -23.04 -4.98
C LYS A 35 16.89 -22.16 -5.15
N PRO A 36 16.64 -21.56 -6.33
CA PRO A 36 15.51 -20.65 -6.50
C PRO A 36 14.23 -21.35 -6.03
N PRO A 37 13.39 -20.69 -5.21
CA PRO A 37 12.17 -21.30 -4.71
C PRO A 37 11.35 -21.81 -5.90
N ALA A 38 10.81 -23.03 -5.76
CA ALA A 38 9.97 -23.61 -6.79
C ALA A 38 8.85 -22.62 -7.17
N ARG A 39 8.56 -22.53 -8.47
CA ARG A 39 7.56 -21.62 -9.02
C ARG A 39 6.24 -21.79 -8.25
N PRO A 40 5.67 -20.73 -7.64
CA PRO A 40 4.34 -20.84 -7.07
C PRO A 40 3.38 -21.24 -8.18
N VAL A 41 2.76 -22.42 -8.02
CA VAL A 41 1.73 -22.90 -8.92
C VAL A 41 0.48 -22.08 -8.60
N TRP A 42 0.05 -21.23 -9.53
CA TRP A 42 -1.14 -20.42 -9.29
C TRP A 42 -2.40 -21.27 -9.52
N PRO A 43 -3.36 -21.31 -8.58
CA PRO A 43 -4.58 -22.11 -8.73
C PRO A 43 -5.49 -21.66 -9.88
N ASP A 44 -5.26 -20.49 -10.48
CA ASP A 44 -6.07 -19.96 -11.59
C ASP A 44 -5.16 -19.40 -12.70
N ALA A 45 -4.55 -20.29 -13.48
CA ALA A 45 -3.77 -19.94 -14.66
C ALA A 45 -4.65 -19.53 -15.86
N SER A 46 -5.97 -19.80 -15.79
CA SER A 46 -6.96 -19.49 -16.82
C SER A 46 -7.35 -18.01 -16.89
N ASN A 47 -7.19 -17.26 -15.80
CA ASN A 47 -7.64 -15.87 -15.73
C ASN A 47 -6.54 -14.82 -15.94
N ARG A 48 -5.44 -15.19 -16.60
CA ARG A 48 -4.23 -14.36 -16.78
C ARG A 48 -4.56 -13.05 -17.51
N LEU A 49 -4.24 -11.92 -16.87
CA LEU A 49 -3.61 -10.83 -17.60
C LEU A 49 -2.11 -10.86 -17.35
N LEU A 50 -1.40 -10.58 -18.44
CA LEU A 50 0.04 -10.50 -18.54
C LEU A 50 0.54 -9.29 -17.78
N ALA A 51 1.52 -9.55 -16.91
CA ALA A 51 2.35 -8.54 -16.31
C ALA A 51 3.01 -7.65 -17.36
N VAL A 52 2.97 -6.34 -17.14
CA VAL A 52 3.98 -5.46 -17.70
C VAL A 52 5.18 -5.55 -16.75
N PRO A 53 6.42 -5.76 -17.24
CA PRO A 53 7.59 -5.69 -16.38
C PRO A 53 7.63 -4.32 -15.68
N THR A 54 7.40 -4.33 -14.38
CA THR A 54 7.68 -3.27 -13.40
C THR A 54 9.20 -2.98 -13.42
N ARG A 55 9.73 -2.29 -14.45
CA ARG A 55 11.19 -2.06 -14.54
C ARG A 55 11.73 -1.60 -13.19
N ARG A 56 12.98 -2.00 -12.86
CA ARG A 56 13.74 -1.49 -11.71
C ARG A 56 13.90 0.04 -11.81
N ASP A 57 12.85 0.82 -11.60
CA ASP A 57 13.01 1.92 -10.68
C ASP A 57 13.24 1.27 -9.31
N ARG A 58 14.22 1.76 -8.59
CA ARG A 58 14.79 1.05 -7.43
C ARG A 58 13.91 1.20 -6.18
N VAL A 59 12.58 1.27 -6.33
CA VAL A 59 11.68 1.83 -5.30
C VAL A 59 10.49 0.93 -4.93
N GLY A 60 10.22 -0.17 -5.65
CA GLY A 60 9.20 -1.14 -5.22
C GLY A 60 7.75 -0.72 -5.51
N GLN A 61 7.55 0.22 -6.43
CA GLN A 61 6.24 0.63 -6.90
C GLN A 61 5.55 -0.47 -7.71
N VAL A 62 4.27 -0.72 -7.43
CA VAL A 62 3.47 -1.77 -8.07
C VAL A 62 2.76 -1.16 -9.28
N VAL A 63 3.13 -1.51 -10.51
CA VAL A 63 2.51 -0.95 -11.73
C VAL A 63 1.63 -1.99 -12.43
N ALA A 64 0.41 -1.61 -12.80
CA ALA A 64 -0.56 -2.47 -13.48
C ALA A 64 -0.98 -1.91 -14.85
N PRO A 65 -1.27 -2.78 -15.83
CA PRO A 65 -1.87 -2.37 -17.10
C PRO A 65 -3.35 -2.03 -16.92
N VAL A 66 -3.74 -0.86 -17.42
CA VAL A 66 -5.13 -0.36 -17.38
C VAL A 66 -5.60 -0.04 -18.80
N MET A 67 -6.83 -0.42 -19.11
CA MET A 67 -7.50 0.00 -20.34
C MET A 67 -8.50 1.09 -20.02
N ILE A 68 -8.53 2.16 -20.82
CA ILE A 68 -9.50 3.26 -20.73
C ILE A 68 -10.27 3.31 -22.04
N ASP A 69 -11.60 3.22 -21.96
CA ASP A 69 -12.50 3.28 -23.13
C ASP A 69 -12.05 2.34 -24.26
N GLY A 70 -11.65 1.12 -23.88
CA GLY A 70 -11.14 0.08 -24.79
C GLY A 70 -9.71 0.29 -25.32
N LYS A 71 -9.06 1.41 -25.03
CA LYS A 71 -7.69 1.74 -25.47
C LYS A 71 -6.65 1.43 -24.38
N GLY A 72 -5.41 1.13 -24.78
CA GLY A 72 -4.30 0.80 -23.88
C GLY A 72 -3.54 -0.47 -24.28
N PRO A 73 -2.78 -1.09 -23.36
CA PRO A 73 -2.74 -0.81 -21.92
C PRO A 73 -1.87 0.40 -21.57
N PHE A 74 -2.36 1.18 -20.61
CA PHE A 74 -1.66 2.29 -19.95
C PHE A 74 -1.07 1.83 -18.62
N ARG A 75 0.02 2.48 -18.19
CA ARG A 75 0.80 2.13 -17.01
C ARG A 75 0.31 2.91 -15.79
N PHE A 76 -0.35 2.23 -14.86
CA PHE A 76 -0.87 2.87 -13.65
C PHE A 76 -0.14 2.37 -12.41
N LEU A 77 0.28 3.28 -11.54
CA LEU A 77 0.70 2.94 -10.18
C LEU A 77 -0.51 2.38 -9.43
N VAL A 78 -0.39 1.18 -8.87
CA VAL A 78 -1.41 0.60 -8.00
C VAL A 78 -1.28 1.23 -6.63
N ASP A 79 -2.34 1.87 -6.16
CA ASP A 79 -2.38 2.55 -4.88
C ASP A 79 -3.55 1.98 -4.05
N THR A 80 -3.23 1.15 -3.06
CA THR A 80 -4.22 0.63 -2.11
C THR A 80 -4.68 1.65 -1.06
N GLY A 81 -4.00 2.79 -1.01
CA GLY A 81 -4.30 3.96 -0.20
C GLY A 81 -5.39 4.87 -0.80
N ALA A 82 -5.52 4.90 -2.12
CA ALA A 82 -6.42 5.83 -2.81
C ALA A 82 -7.81 5.23 -3.10
N ASP A 83 -8.87 6.02 -2.90
CA ASP A 83 -10.27 5.68 -3.18
C ASP A 83 -10.65 5.93 -4.66
N GLY A 84 -10.06 6.95 -5.26
CA GLY A 84 -10.19 7.34 -6.66
C GLY A 84 -8.90 7.10 -7.47
N SER A 85 -9.05 7.08 -8.80
CA SER A 85 -7.92 7.00 -9.74
C SER A 85 -7.68 8.37 -10.37
N VAL A 86 -6.42 8.69 -10.67
CA VAL A 86 -6.04 9.93 -11.36
C VAL A 86 -5.27 9.63 -12.64
N VAL A 87 -5.31 10.54 -13.60
CA VAL A 87 -4.64 10.42 -14.91
C VAL A 87 -3.64 11.53 -15.14
N SER A 88 -2.61 11.25 -15.93
CA SER A 88 -1.64 12.25 -16.35
C SER A 88 -2.19 13.15 -17.46
N PRO A 89 -1.76 14.42 -17.56
CA PRO A 89 -2.09 15.29 -18.68
C PRO A 89 -1.69 14.69 -20.05
N ALA A 90 -0.58 13.95 -20.08
CA ALA A 90 -0.11 13.27 -21.29
C ALA A 90 -1.11 12.21 -21.77
N LEU A 91 -1.69 11.43 -20.86
CA LEU A 91 -2.71 10.45 -21.19
C LEU A 91 -3.99 11.10 -21.72
N VAL A 92 -4.44 12.17 -21.06
CA VAL A 92 -5.60 12.98 -21.49
C VAL A 92 -5.41 13.46 -22.93
N HIS A 93 -4.24 14.00 -23.24
CA HIS A 93 -3.91 14.46 -24.59
C HIS A 93 -3.85 13.31 -25.60
N ALA A 94 -3.19 12.20 -25.25
CA ALA A 94 -3.06 11.02 -26.12
C ALA A 94 -4.42 10.41 -26.47
N LEU A 95 -5.35 10.39 -25.51
CA LEU A 95 -6.69 9.87 -25.69
C LEU A 95 -7.68 10.90 -26.27
N LYS A 96 -7.26 12.17 -26.40
CA LYS A 96 -8.10 13.31 -26.78
C LYS A 96 -9.34 13.46 -25.89
N LEU A 97 -9.17 13.22 -24.59
CA LEU A 97 -10.24 13.39 -23.60
C LEU A 97 -10.46 14.89 -23.37
N ALA A 98 -11.73 15.29 -23.26
CA ALA A 98 -12.11 16.67 -23.01
C ALA A 98 -12.30 16.90 -21.49
N PRO A 99 -11.47 17.73 -20.84
CA PRO A 99 -11.69 18.11 -19.46
C PRO A 99 -13.00 18.89 -19.30
N VAL A 100 -13.71 18.67 -18.20
CA VAL A 100 -14.91 19.44 -17.87
C VAL A 100 -14.49 20.80 -17.33
N GLN A 101 -14.65 21.84 -18.15
CA GLN A 101 -14.11 23.19 -17.92
C GLN A 101 -14.74 23.96 -16.74
N ALA A 102 -15.84 23.48 -16.15
CA ALA A 102 -16.65 24.25 -15.19
C ALA A 102 -16.68 23.68 -13.76
N THR A 103 -16.04 22.54 -13.50
CA THR A 103 -16.08 21.91 -12.17
C THR A 103 -14.76 21.23 -11.88
N ASP A 104 -14.03 21.73 -10.89
CA ASP A 104 -12.89 20.99 -10.34
C ASP A 104 -13.37 19.91 -9.38
N GLU A 105 -12.73 18.76 -9.43
CA GLU A 105 -12.92 17.67 -8.49
C GLU A 105 -12.01 17.88 -7.27
N ARG A 106 -12.57 17.73 -6.07
CA ARG A 106 -11.81 17.84 -4.82
C ARG A 106 -11.07 16.52 -4.60
N VAL A 107 -9.75 16.58 -4.58
CA VAL A 107 -8.85 15.45 -4.33
C VAL A 107 -8.15 15.65 -3.00
N GLU A 108 -8.19 14.63 -2.15
CA GLU A 108 -7.53 14.62 -0.85
C GLU A 108 -6.35 13.65 -0.88
N GLY A 109 -5.18 14.11 -0.45
CA GLY A 109 -3.98 13.29 -0.34
C GLY A 109 -3.17 13.66 0.90
N THR A 110 -2.04 12.99 1.07
CA THR A 110 -1.16 13.14 2.25
C THR A 110 -0.66 14.58 2.46
N THR A 111 -0.51 15.35 1.38
CA THR A 111 -0.03 16.74 1.42
C THR A 111 -1.15 17.77 1.54
N GLY A 112 -2.41 17.34 1.67
CA GLY A 112 -3.58 18.21 1.81
C GLY A 112 -4.62 18.01 0.71
N THR A 113 -5.55 18.95 0.63
CA THR A 113 -6.63 18.93 -0.37
C THR A 113 -6.31 19.85 -1.54
N GLN A 114 -6.52 19.36 -2.76
CA GLN A 114 -6.42 20.13 -3.98
C GLN A 114 -7.71 20.04 -4.81
N ARG A 115 -7.98 21.07 -5.60
CA ARG A 115 -9.00 21.04 -6.66
C ARG A 115 -8.30 20.80 -7.99
N LEU A 116 -8.72 19.76 -8.72
CA LEU A 116 -8.13 19.36 -9.99
C LEU A 116 -9.18 19.32 -11.10
N PRO A 117 -8.84 19.71 -12.33
CA PRO A 117 -9.70 19.43 -13.47
C PRO A 117 -9.87 17.92 -13.62
N TRP A 118 -10.98 17.47 -14.19
CA TRP A 118 -11.26 16.04 -14.37
C TRP A 118 -11.81 15.76 -15.77
N VAL A 119 -11.67 14.50 -16.19
CA VAL A 119 -12.19 13.97 -17.47
C VAL A 119 -13.20 12.85 -17.20
N PRO A 120 -14.34 12.82 -17.91
CA PRO A 120 -15.22 11.65 -17.90
C PRO A 120 -14.61 10.54 -18.76
N ILE A 121 -14.78 9.30 -18.31
CA ILE A 121 -14.52 8.11 -19.13
C ILE A 121 -15.69 7.13 -19.02
N GLU A 122 -15.93 6.38 -20.09
CA GLU A 122 -17.00 5.38 -20.12
C GLU A 122 -16.61 4.12 -19.36
N SER A 123 -15.35 3.70 -19.46
CA SER A 123 -14.87 2.48 -18.82
C SER A 123 -13.39 2.53 -18.44
N LEU A 124 -13.09 2.01 -17.25
CA LEU A 124 -11.75 1.68 -16.79
C LEU A 124 -11.71 0.18 -16.53
N ARG A 125 -10.80 -0.54 -17.20
CA ARG A 125 -10.66 -1.99 -17.07
C ARG A 125 -9.28 -2.39 -16.60
N ILE A 126 -9.25 -3.24 -15.57
CA ILE A 126 -8.07 -3.90 -15.02
C ILE A 126 -8.38 -5.39 -14.92
N GLY A 127 -7.61 -6.25 -15.56
CA GLY A 127 -7.97 -7.67 -15.55
C GLY A 127 -9.34 -7.88 -16.19
N HIS A 128 -10.19 -8.55 -15.41
CA HIS A 128 -11.60 -8.83 -15.69
C HIS A 128 -12.55 -7.88 -14.94
N ILE A 129 -12.00 -6.87 -14.27
CA ILE A 129 -12.77 -5.89 -13.51
C ILE A 129 -12.94 -4.67 -14.40
N VAL A 130 -14.18 -4.26 -14.61
CA VAL A 130 -14.55 -3.06 -15.36
C VAL A 130 -15.35 -2.16 -14.44
N LYS A 131 -14.96 -0.89 -14.36
CA LYS A 131 -15.74 0.18 -13.75
C LYS A 131 -16.23 1.10 -14.86
N HIS A 132 -17.43 1.63 -14.72
CA HIS A 132 -18.08 2.47 -15.72
C HIS A 132 -18.43 3.85 -15.17
N GLY A 133 -18.56 4.83 -16.06
CA GLY A 133 -19.04 6.18 -15.72
C GLY A 133 -18.16 6.89 -14.69
N LEU A 134 -16.84 6.81 -14.87
CA LEU A 134 -15.88 7.37 -13.91
C LEU A 134 -15.54 8.81 -14.27
N ARG A 135 -15.24 9.59 -13.23
CA ARG A 135 -14.59 10.88 -13.30
C ARG A 135 -13.15 10.68 -12.85
N LEU A 136 -12.19 11.08 -13.68
CA LEU A 136 -10.78 10.94 -13.38
C LEU A 136 -10.15 12.34 -13.26
N PRO A 137 -9.73 12.75 -12.05
CA PRO A 137 -8.93 13.94 -11.88
C PRO A 137 -7.64 13.87 -12.69
N VAL A 138 -7.23 15.00 -13.26
CA VAL A 138 -6.01 15.16 -14.04
C VAL A 138 -4.94 15.77 -13.14
N SER A 139 -3.87 15.03 -12.90
CA SER A 139 -2.80 15.42 -11.98
C SER A 139 -1.45 15.45 -12.69
N ALA A 140 -0.70 16.54 -12.51
CA ALA A 140 0.70 16.65 -12.93
C ALA A 140 1.68 16.27 -11.79
N SER A 141 1.22 15.47 -10.82
CA SER A 141 2.03 15.06 -9.67
C SER A 141 3.38 14.46 -10.11
N PRO A 142 4.49 14.83 -9.45
CA PRO A 142 5.80 14.23 -9.70
C PRO A 142 5.82 12.70 -9.55
N VAL A 143 4.90 12.11 -8.78
CA VAL A 143 4.75 10.65 -8.64
C VAL A 143 4.41 9.97 -9.98
N LEU A 144 3.80 10.70 -10.91
CA LEU A 144 3.42 10.18 -12.24
C LEU A 144 4.56 10.22 -13.27
N GLN A 145 5.80 10.54 -12.89
CA GLN A 145 6.91 10.59 -13.84
C GLN A 145 7.10 9.26 -14.59
N GLY A 146 6.72 9.24 -15.88
CA GLY A 146 6.77 8.05 -16.73
C GLY A 146 5.59 7.07 -16.56
N LEU A 147 4.55 7.47 -15.84
CA LEU A 147 3.30 6.74 -15.65
C LEU A 147 2.10 7.49 -16.26
N ASP A 148 1.08 6.74 -16.63
CA ASP A 148 -0.13 7.27 -17.25
C ASP A 148 -1.20 7.65 -16.20
N GLY A 149 -1.10 7.11 -14.99
CA GLY A 149 -2.01 7.41 -13.90
C GLY A 149 -1.70 6.71 -12.58
N ILE A 150 -2.51 7.01 -11.56
CA ILE A 150 -2.57 6.25 -10.29
C ILE A 150 -3.92 5.55 -10.25
N LEU A 151 -3.89 4.27 -9.93
CA LEU A 151 -5.04 3.40 -9.78
C LEU A 151 -5.38 3.23 -8.30
N GLY A 152 -6.38 3.98 -7.83
CA GLY A 152 -6.89 3.85 -6.47
C GLY A 152 -7.71 2.59 -6.28
N MET A 153 -7.23 1.69 -5.43
CA MET A 153 -7.80 0.38 -5.18
C MET A 153 -8.75 0.33 -3.97
N ALA A 154 -8.76 1.36 -3.13
CA ALA A 154 -9.59 1.37 -1.92
C ALA A 154 -11.09 1.35 -2.26
N GLY A 155 -11.48 2.01 -3.36
CA GLY A 155 -12.83 1.99 -3.92
C GLY A 155 -13.16 0.75 -4.76
N PHE A 156 -12.27 -0.24 -4.86
CA PHE A 156 -12.57 -1.53 -5.52
C PHE A 156 -13.12 -2.50 -4.48
N GLY A 157 -14.14 -3.27 -4.88
CA GLY A 157 -14.77 -4.30 -4.04
C GLY A 157 -13.84 -5.49 -3.74
N ALA A 158 -14.40 -6.71 -3.76
CA ALA A 158 -13.64 -7.93 -3.48
C ALA A 158 -12.61 -8.24 -4.59
N VAL A 159 -11.44 -7.62 -4.51
CA VAL A 159 -10.30 -7.79 -5.42
C VAL A 159 -9.15 -8.49 -4.74
N ARG A 160 -8.42 -9.30 -5.51
CA ARG A 160 -7.17 -9.94 -5.12
C ARG A 160 -6.07 -9.33 -5.98
N VAL A 161 -5.09 -8.73 -5.31
CA VAL A 161 -3.85 -8.25 -5.91
C VAL A 161 -2.74 -9.18 -5.48
N VAL A 162 -2.00 -9.69 -6.44
CA VAL A 162 -0.84 -10.55 -6.24
C VAL A 162 0.34 -9.87 -6.88
N VAL A 163 1.42 -9.73 -6.12
CA VAL A 163 2.67 -9.12 -6.60
C VAL A 163 3.78 -10.16 -6.52
N ASP A 164 4.39 -10.44 -7.68
CA ASP A 164 5.58 -11.28 -7.81
C ASP A 164 6.75 -10.35 -8.12
N PHE A 165 7.50 -9.96 -7.09
CA PHE A 165 8.63 -9.06 -7.21
C PHE A 165 9.83 -9.69 -7.95
N TYR A 166 9.96 -11.02 -7.94
CA TYR A 166 11.06 -11.71 -8.62
C TYR A 166 10.90 -11.66 -10.13
N HIS A 167 9.68 -11.96 -10.61
CA HIS A 167 9.36 -11.96 -12.04
C HIS A 167 8.73 -10.68 -12.51
N ASN A 168 8.55 -9.73 -11.60
CA ASN A 168 8.15 -8.39 -11.91
C ASN A 168 6.71 -8.29 -12.41
N ARG A 169 5.79 -8.95 -11.69
CA ARG A 169 4.42 -9.20 -12.15
C ARG A 169 3.39 -8.80 -11.12
N VAL A 170 2.30 -8.21 -11.62
CA VAL A 170 1.11 -7.94 -10.83
C VAL A 170 -0.06 -8.69 -11.46
N ILE A 171 -0.80 -9.45 -10.65
CA ILE A 171 -2.02 -10.13 -11.07
C ILE A 171 -3.16 -9.57 -10.24
N ILE A 172 -4.13 -8.96 -10.92
CA ILE A 172 -5.33 -8.38 -10.30
C ILE A 172 -6.55 -9.17 -10.80
N GLY A 173 -7.34 -9.67 -9.86
CA GLY A 173 -8.53 -10.46 -10.16
C GLY A 173 -9.58 -10.38 -9.07
N ARG A 174 -10.67 -11.12 -9.24
CA ARG A 174 -11.70 -11.25 -8.20
C ARG A 174 -11.15 -12.02 -7.01
N SER A 175 -11.45 -11.54 -5.81
CA SER A 175 -11.13 -12.28 -4.59
C SER A 175 -11.99 -13.54 -4.50
N ARG A 176 -11.38 -14.67 -4.10
CA ARG A 176 -12.07 -15.92 -3.77
C ARG A 176 -11.71 -16.30 -2.32
N PRO A 177 -12.62 -16.90 -1.55
CA PRO A 177 -12.39 -17.25 -0.14
C PRO A 177 -11.36 -18.38 0.07
N ARG A 178 -10.76 -18.90 -1.01
CA ARG A 178 -9.71 -19.92 -0.92
C ARG A 178 -8.39 -19.30 -0.47
N SER A 179 -7.87 -19.77 0.67
CA SER A 179 -6.51 -19.54 1.14
C SER A 179 -5.50 -19.97 0.08
N LEU A 180 -4.41 -19.21 -0.05
CA LEU A 180 -3.30 -19.57 -0.93
C LEU A 180 -2.14 -20.24 -0.18
N ARG A 181 -2.34 -20.67 1.08
CA ARG A 181 -1.31 -21.33 1.89
C ARG A 181 -0.68 -22.54 1.21
N ASP A 182 -1.49 -23.36 0.56
CA ASP A 182 -1.02 -24.54 -0.20
C ASP A 182 -0.06 -24.17 -1.34
N PHE A 183 -0.03 -22.90 -1.74
CA PHE A 183 0.82 -22.36 -2.81
C PHE A 183 1.97 -21.50 -2.27
N GLY A 184 2.29 -21.62 -0.98
CA GLY A 184 3.41 -20.91 -0.34
C GLY A 184 3.09 -19.47 0.08
N PHE A 185 1.81 -19.07 0.09
CA PHE A 185 1.40 -17.76 0.58
C PHE A 185 1.14 -17.78 2.08
N LEU A 186 1.32 -16.63 2.70
CA LEU A 186 0.85 -16.39 4.05
C LEU A 186 -0.45 -15.59 4.02
N ASP A 187 -1.46 -16.04 4.77
CA ASP A 187 -2.64 -15.24 5.01
C ASP A 187 -2.44 -14.37 6.26
N ILE A 188 -2.41 -13.05 6.05
CA ILE A 188 -2.43 -12.05 7.12
C ILE A 188 -3.83 -11.42 7.12
N PRO A 189 -4.59 -11.54 8.22
CA PRO A 189 -5.92 -10.92 8.30
C PRO A 189 -5.78 -9.40 8.29
N ALA A 190 -6.49 -8.75 7.37
CA ALA A 190 -6.61 -7.31 7.28
C ALA A 190 -8.07 -6.89 7.48
N ARG A 191 -8.28 -5.71 8.05
CA ARG A 191 -9.58 -5.04 8.13
C ARG A 191 -9.58 -3.90 7.15
N ARG A 192 -10.67 -3.76 6.39
CA ARG A 192 -10.91 -2.54 5.61
C ARG A 192 -11.59 -1.51 6.47
N THR A 193 -11.23 -0.27 6.25
CA THR A 193 -11.92 0.86 6.87
C THR A 193 -13.01 1.42 5.98
N PRO A 194 -13.83 2.37 6.48
CA PRO A 194 -14.84 3.03 5.65
C PRO A 194 -14.27 3.67 4.39
N GLY A 195 -13.05 4.23 4.45
CA GLY A 195 -12.33 4.79 3.30
C GLY A 195 -11.63 3.74 2.41
N GLY A 196 -11.77 2.44 2.71
CA GLY A 196 -11.26 1.34 1.89
C GLY A 196 -9.80 0.95 2.12
N LEU A 197 -9.08 1.69 2.98
CA LEU A 197 -7.71 1.39 3.38
C LEU A 197 -7.61 0.03 4.10
N LEU A 198 -6.54 -0.73 3.82
CA LEU A 198 -6.29 -2.03 4.41
C LEU A 198 -5.47 -1.90 5.69
N MET A 199 -6.09 -2.09 6.85
CA MET A 199 -5.44 -2.09 8.16
C MET A 199 -5.06 -3.50 8.65
N ILE A 200 -3.89 -3.63 9.25
CA ILE A 200 -3.36 -4.88 9.80
C ILE A 200 -2.81 -4.60 11.21
N PRO A 201 -3.20 -5.37 12.24
CA PRO A 201 -2.54 -5.31 13.54
C PRO A 201 -1.06 -5.68 13.40
N ALA A 202 -0.18 -4.89 14.00
CA ALA A 202 1.26 -5.01 13.84
C ALA A 202 2.01 -4.66 15.12
N HIS A 203 3.29 -5.00 15.16
CA HIS A 203 4.20 -4.55 16.22
C HIS A 203 5.45 -3.93 15.61
N VAL A 204 5.97 -2.86 16.23
CA VAL A 204 7.28 -2.30 15.92
C VAL A 204 8.16 -2.50 17.15
N GLY A 205 9.01 -3.53 17.13
CA GLY A 205 9.61 -4.06 18.35
C GLY A 205 8.51 -4.58 19.29
N ASP A 206 8.46 -4.04 20.51
CA ASP A 206 7.46 -4.42 21.52
C ASP A 206 6.23 -3.48 21.53
N ILE A 207 6.14 -2.54 20.59
CA ILE A 207 5.06 -1.54 20.54
C ILE A 207 4.00 -2.02 19.59
N GLU A 208 2.78 -2.23 20.10
CA GLU A 208 1.61 -2.54 19.29
C GLU A 208 1.19 -1.31 18.47
N VAL A 209 0.95 -1.52 17.17
CA VAL A 209 0.51 -0.49 16.23
C VAL A 209 -0.55 -1.06 15.29
N THR A 210 -1.29 -0.17 14.61
CA THR A 210 -2.07 -0.57 13.45
C THR A 210 -1.33 -0.17 12.19
N ALA A 211 -0.87 -1.17 11.43
CA ALA A 211 -0.32 -1.05 10.10
C ALA A 211 -1.41 -0.82 9.05
N VAL A 212 -1.05 -0.22 7.93
CA VAL A 212 -1.82 -0.01 6.71
C VAL A 212 -1.01 -0.38 5.50
N ILE A 213 -1.67 -0.99 4.53
CA ILE A 213 -1.00 -1.41 3.31
C ILE A 213 -1.27 -0.40 2.23
N ASP A 214 -0.21 0.20 1.72
CA ASP A 214 -0.22 1.23 0.69
C ASP A 214 0.93 0.98 -0.27
N THR A 215 0.55 0.56 -1.46
CA THR A 215 1.46 0.28 -2.57
C THR A 215 1.83 1.53 -3.38
N GLY A 216 1.22 2.68 -3.09
CA GLY A 216 1.46 3.97 -3.73
C GLY A 216 2.57 4.81 -3.07
N SER A 217 2.97 4.47 -1.85
CA SER A 217 4.08 5.14 -1.13
C SER A 217 5.45 4.54 -1.46
N GLU A 218 6.48 5.39 -1.59
CA GLU A 218 7.88 4.96 -1.77
C GLU A 218 8.56 4.55 -0.45
N GLY A 219 7.96 4.88 0.70
CA GLY A 219 8.54 4.64 2.01
C GLY A 219 7.52 4.33 3.10
N THR A 220 8.02 3.86 4.25
CA THR A 220 7.18 3.63 5.43
C THR A 220 7.14 4.89 6.29
N LEU A 221 5.92 5.32 6.63
CA LEU A 221 5.67 6.51 7.46
C LEU A 221 5.21 6.11 8.86
N GLY A 222 5.74 6.81 9.86
CA GLY A 222 5.33 6.71 11.26
C GLY A 222 4.82 8.05 11.79
N ASN A 223 3.84 8.03 12.69
CA ASN A 223 3.41 9.24 13.39
C ASN A 223 4.34 9.55 14.58
N ASP A 224 4.26 10.77 15.14
CA ASP A 224 5.10 11.12 16.30
C ASP A 224 4.77 10.25 17.52
N ALA A 225 3.53 9.80 17.71
CA ALA A 225 3.18 8.90 18.81
C ALA A 225 4.03 7.61 18.80
N LEU A 226 4.19 6.98 17.64
CA LEU A 226 5.06 5.82 17.47
C LEU A 226 6.53 6.18 17.73
N ARG A 227 6.97 7.34 17.23
CA ARG A 227 8.33 7.85 17.46
C ARG A 227 8.62 7.99 18.95
N GLN A 228 7.74 8.65 19.70
CA GLN A 228 7.88 8.85 21.14
C GLN A 228 7.88 7.52 21.89
N ALA A 229 6.98 6.60 21.56
CA ALA A 229 6.92 5.28 22.17
C ALA A 229 8.23 4.50 21.96
N LEU A 230 8.82 4.58 20.77
CA LEU A 230 10.12 3.96 20.46
C LEU A 230 11.27 4.60 21.25
N LEU A 231 11.30 5.93 21.34
CA LEU A 231 12.31 6.65 22.14
C LEU A 231 12.22 6.29 23.62
N HIS A 232 11.00 6.23 24.18
CA HIS A 232 10.77 5.81 25.56
C HIS A 232 11.20 4.36 25.81
N ALA A 233 10.86 3.44 24.90
CA ALA A 233 11.27 2.04 25.01
C ALA A 233 12.80 1.89 24.97
N ALA A 234 13.47 2.61 24.07
CA ALA A 234 14.93 2.62 23.96
C ALA A 234 15.59 3.17 25.24
N ALA A 235 15.07 4.27 25.80
CA ALA A 235 15.58 4.85 27.04
C ALA A 235 15.44 3.90 28.23
N LYS A 236 14.29 3.21 28.36
CA LYS A 236 14.03 2.20 29.40
C LYS A 236 14.93 0.98 29.26
N LYS A 237 15.26 0.56 28.04
CA LYS A 237 16.19 -0.54 27.79
C LYS A 237 17.63 -0.13 28.14
N ALA A 238 18.04 1.09 27.78
CA ALA A 238 19.35 1.63 28.11
C ALA A 238 19.55 1.82 29.63
N SER A 239 18.52 2.20 30.38
CA SER A 239 18.60 2.31 31.84
C SER A 239 18.72 0.95 32.53
N LYS A 240 18.07 -0.09 31.97
CA LYS A 240 18.21 -1.48 32.42
C LYS A 240 19.53 -2.15 31.99
N ALA A 241 20.07 -1.76 30.84
CA ALA A 241 21.31 -2.28 30.25
C ALA A 241 22.58 -1.57 30.75
N LYS A 242 22.54 -0.89 31.91
CA LYS A 242 23.73 -0.35 32.59
C LYS A 242 24.63 -1.45 33.19
N ILE A 243 24.96 -2.48 32.41
CA ILE A 243 26.09 -3.39 32.59
C ILE A 243 26.58 -3.75 31.17
N TYR A 244 27.65 -3.07 30.73
CA TYR A 244 28.45 -3.22 29.50
C TYR A 244 27.74 -3.14 28.12
N GLY A 245 28.13 -2.14 27.31
CA GLY A 245 28.13 -2.28 25.85
C GLY A 245 27.47 -1.18 25.03
N VAL A 246 28.28 -0.59 24.16
CA VAL A 246 28.07 0.44 23.13
C VAL A 246 26.96 0.09 22.12
N THR A 247 26.00 0.99 21.90
CA THR A 247 25.69 1.63 20.58
C THR A 247 24.39 2.44 20.66
N ARG A 248 24.51 3.77 20.54
CA ARG A 248 23.40 4.67 20.19
C ARG A 248 23.58 5.05 18.73
N GLN A 249 22.61 4.70 17.88
CA GLN A 249 22.40 5.46 16.65
C GLN A 249 20.92 5.80 16.55
N VAL A 250 20.63 7.08 16.78
CA VAL A 250 19.45 7.74 16.22
C VAL A 250 20.03 8.81 15.30
N SER A 251 19.77 8.69 14.00
CA SER A 251 20.31 9.62 13.00
C SER A 251 19.55 10.95 13.03
N LYS A 252 20.23 12.06 12.75
CA LYS A 252 19.61 13.39 12.63
C LYS A 252 18.67 13.41 11.42
N GLY A 253 17.45 13.93 11.60
CA GLY A 253 16.52 14.22 10.49
C GLY A 253 15.14 13.56 10.52
N GLY A 254 14.70 12.94 11.62
CA GLY A 254 13.37 12.30 11.69
C GLY A 254 13.29 10.95 10.96
N VAL A 255 14.43 10.42 10.52
CA VAL A 255 14.57 9.10 9.88
C VAL A 255 15.33 8.18 10.83
N ALA A 256 14.76 7.03 11.18
CA ALA A 256 15.42 6.05 12.03
C ALA A 256 15.28 4.63 11.47
N ALA A 257 16.31 3.81 11.66
CA ALA A 257 16.20 2.37 11.48
C ALA A 257 15.16 1.85 12.49
N SER A 258 14.13 1.20 11.98
CA SER A 258 13.08 0.63 12.83
C SER A 258 13.59 -0.65 13.51
N PRO A 259 13.16 -0.92 14.76
CA PRO A 259 13.10 -2.29 15.25
C PRO A 259 12.36 -3.20 14.26
N THR A 260 12.53 -4.51 14.43
CA THR A 260 11.80 -5.49 13.60
C THR A 260 10.31 -5.19 13.65
N ILE A 261 9.67 -5.10 12.48
CA ILE A 261 8.23 -4.95 12.36
C ILE A 261 7.62 -6.33 12.19
N TYR A 262 6.60 -6.63 13.00
CA TYR A 262 5.87 -7.87 12.93
C TYR A 262 4.47 -7.63 12.37
N LEU A 263 4.12 -8.34 11.30
CA LEU A 263 2.79 -8.34 10.67
C LEU A 263 2.23 -9.76 10.72
N GLY A 264 1.46 -10.06 11.78
CA GLY A 264 1.15 -11.44 12.10
C GLY A 264 2.45 -12.27 12.24
N PRO A 265 2.62 -13.38 11.50
CA PRO A 265 3.82 -14.20 11.57
C PRO A 265 4.98 -13.71 10.68
N VAL A 266 4.83 -12.59 9.96
CA VAL A 266 5.92 -12.00 9.16
C VAL A 266 6.78 -11.10 10.04
N ALA A 267 8.10 -11.26 9.95
CA ALA A 267 9.07 -10.34 10.53
C ALA A 267 9.81 -9.58 9.42
N ILE A 268 9.68 -8.27 9.41
CA ILE A 268 10.37 -7.36 8.49
C ILE A 268 11.49 -6.67 9.28
N ARG A 269 12.73 -6.84 8.83
CA ARG A 269 13.91 -6.27 9.49
C ARG A 269 14.49 -5.14 8.63
N ASN A 270 15.15 -4.20 9.30
CA ASN A 270 15.91 -3.12 8.68
C ASN A 270 15.06 -2.19 7.79
N LEU A 271 13.80 -2.01 8.19
CA LEU A 271 12.91 -1.04 7.57
C LEU A 271 13.30 0.37 8.04
N VAL A 272 13.37 1.31 7.10
CA VAL A 272 13.52 2.72 7.43
C VAL A 272 12.14 3.32 7.60
N ILE A 273 11.89 3.96 8.75
CA ILE A 273 10.67 4.73 8.98
C ILE A 273 11.01 6.21 9.00
N VAL A 274 10.25 6.98 8.23
CA VAL A 274 10.25 8.44 8.28
C VAL A 274 9.11 8.88 9.19
N TYR A 275 9.42 9.70 10.18
CA TYR A 275 8.42 10.19 11.13
C TYR A 275 7.94 11.59 10.77
N ALA A 276 6.63 11.78 10.73
CA ALA A 276 6.04 13.12 10.64
C ALA A 276 6.37 13.91 11.93
N GLN A 277 6.73 15.20 11.75
CA GLN A 277 6.93 16.16 12.84
C GLN A 277 5.64 16.90 13.16
#